data_AF-A0A4D6H4T9-F1
#
_entry.id   AF-A0A4D6H4T9-F1
#
_cell.length_a   1.000
_cell.length_b   1.000
_cell.length_c   1.000
_cell.angle_alpha   90.00
_cell.angle_beta   90.00
_cell.angle_gamma   90.00
#
_symmetry.space_group_name_H-M   'P 1'
#
loop_
_entity.id
_entity.type
_entity.pdbx_description
1 polymer ?
#
loop_
_entity_poly.entity_id
_entity_poly.type
_entity_poly.pdbx_seq_one_letter_code
_entity_poly.pdbx_strand_id
1 'polypeptide(L)'
;MANQRRITRGMQVVLLALVGYGFVAGQPKAISNGGIALLITFFPALLRRNYDFTLDSWLALWITTAVFLHTLGSAGLYGQIDWWDHLTHATSASLVAAVGYTAARAIDLHHDRIHIPRRFFFVYIFVIVLSFGVVWELFEFGLDIAADATGMTMPLAQHGLDDTVRDTMFNSLGALLVAIFGQVHLTGVAERIRERLVATGE
;
A
#
# COMPACT_ATOMS: atom_id res chain seq x y z
N MET A 1 5.40 -8.25 18.03
CA MET A 1 3.98 -8.46 17.65
C MET A 1 3.00 -7.60 18.45
N ALA A 2 3.09 -7.54 19.78
CA ALA A 2 2.15 -6.75 20.59
C ALA A 2 2.18 -5.23 20.29
N ASN A 3 3.37 -4.67 20.07
CA ASN A 3 3.53 -3.23 19.77
C ASN A 3 2.94 -2.86 18.41
N GLN A 4 3.18 -3.65 17.36
CA GLN A 4 2.60 -3.41 16.03
C GLN A 4 1.07 -3.33 16.09
N ARG A 5 0.43 -4.29 16.76
CA ARG A 5 -1.03 -4.31 16.92
C ARG A 5 -1.56 -3.11 17.71
N ARG A 6 -0.82 -2.65 18.72
CA ARG A 6 -1.20 -1.43 19.47
C ARG A 6 -1.13 -0.19 18.58
N ILE A 7 -0.08 -0.06 17.75
CA ILE A 7 0.07 1.05 16.81
C ILE A 7 -1.05 1.03 15.77
N THR A 8 -1.33 -0.13 15.15
CA THR A 8 -2.46 -0.30 14.23
C THR A 8 -3.78 0.14 14.84
N ARG A 9 -4.07 -0.28 16.08
CA ARG A 9 -5.30 0.12 16.79
C ARG A 9 -5.34 1.63 17.06
N GLY A 10 -4.19 2.23 17.41
CA GLY A 10 -4.08 3.69 17.56
C GLY A 10 -4.47 4.41 16.27
N MET A 11 -3.92 4.00 15.12
CA MET A 11 -4.29 4.54 13.81
C MET A 11 -5.78 4.35 13.50
N GLN A 12 -6.34 3.18 13.79
CA GLN A 12 -7.78 2.91 13.62
C GLN A 12 -8.65 3.84 14.47
N VAL A 13 -8.27 4.12 15.72
CA VAL A 13 -9.01 5.07 16.57
C VAL A 13 -8.95 6.48 15.98
N VAL A 14 -7.80 6.92 15.47
CA VAL A 14 -7.68 8.23 14.81
C VAL A 14 -8.52 8.30 13.54
N LEU A 15 -8.52 7.26 12.71
CA LEU A 15 -9.38 7.21 11.51
C LEU A 15 -10.86 7.26 11.88
N LEU A 16 -11.27 6.54 12.93
CA LEU A 16 -12.65 6.57 13.44
C LEU A 16 -13.03 7.97 13.94
N ALA A 17 -12.13 8.63 14.67
CA ALA A 17 -12.33 10.01 15.10
C ALA A 17 -12.44 10.97 13.91
N LEU A 18 -11.65 10.76 12.85
CA LEU A 18 -11.67 11.57 11.63
C LEU A 18 -12.98 11.41 10.85
N VAL A 19 -13.50 10.18 10.76
CA VAL A 19 -14.84 9.92 10.20
C VAL A 19 -15.91 10.61 11.04
N GLY A 20 -15.86 10.47 12.37
CA GLY A 20 -16.79 11.13 13.29
C GLY A 20 -16.76 12.65 13.18
N TYR A 21 -15.56 13.24 13.11
CA TYR A 21 -15.37 14.66 12.83
C TYR A 21 -15.95 15.05 11.47
N GLY A 22 -15.74 14.24 10.43
CA GLY A 22 -16.30 14.46 9.10
C GLY A 22 -17.83 14.58 9.12
N PHE A 23 -18.53 13.76 9.90
CA PHE A 23 -19.98 13.87 10.08
C PHE A 23 -20.39 15.16 10.81
N VAL A 24 -19.66 15.54 11.87
CA VAL A 24 -19.96 16.77 12.64
C VAL A 24 -19.67 18.04 11.85
N ALA A 25 -18.58 18.05 11.09
CA ALA A 25 -18.12 19.19 10.30
C ALA A 25 -18.73 19.24 8.89
N GLY A 26 -19.57 18.26 8.52
CA GLY A 26 -20.18 18.18 7.19
C GLY A 26 -19.16 18.06 6.06
N GLN A 27 -18.09 17.28 6.26
CA GLN A 27 -17.00 17.08 5.30
C GLN A 27 -17.09 15.69 4.62
N PRO A 28 -17.68 15.57 3.42
CA PRO A 28 -17.90 14.27 2.76
C PRO A 28 -16.60 13.51 2.50
N LYS A 29 -15.53 14.20 2.09
CA LYS A 29 -14.22 13.58 1.81
C LYS A 29 -13.62 12.89 3.03
N ALA A 30 -13.75 13.51 4.21
CA ALA A 30 -13.26 12.92 5.47
C ALA A 30 -14.04 11.65 5.83
N ILE A 31 -15.36 11.65 5.60
CA ILE A 31 -16.24 10.49 5.84
C ILE A 31 -15.90 9.35 4.86
N SER A 32 -15.84 9.64 3.55
CA SER A 32 -15.57 8.62 2.54
C SER A 32 -14.17 8.02 2.69
N ASN A 33 -13.13 8.85 2.74
CA ASN A 33 -11.74 8.36 2.76
C ASN A 33 -11.43 7.69 4.09
N GLY A 34 -11.87 8.27 5.21
CA GLY A 34 -11.70 7.65 6.52
C GLY A 34 -12.46 6.33 6.66
N GLY A 35 -13.68 6.25 6.12
CA GLY A 35 -14.47 5.02 6.11
C GLY A 35 -13.83 3.91 5.27
N ILE A 36 -13.41 4.23 4.05
CA ILE A 36 -12.70 3.29 3.17
C ILE A 36 -11.39 2.82 3.81
N ALA A 37 -10.59 3.74 4.34
CA ALA A 37 -9.34 3.41 5.00
C ALA A 37 -9.56 2.48 6.20
N LEU A 38 -10.53 2.78 7.08
CA LEU A 38 -10.91 1.90 8.19
C LEU A 38 -11.23 0.49 7.71
N LEU A 39 -12.07 0.34 6.68
CA LEU A 39 -12.42 -0.96 6.13
C LEU A 39 -11.18 -1.73 5.66
N ILE A 40 -10.26 -1.05 4.96
CA ILE A 40 -8.99 -1.65 4.53
C ILE A 40 -8.16 -2.11 5.72
N THR A 41 -8.11 -1.36 6.84
CA THR A 41 -7.36 -1.79 8.03
C THR A 41 -7.87 -3.09 8.64
N PHE A 42 -9.14 -3.45 8.41
CA PHE A 42 -9.74 -4.71 8.88
C PHE A 42 -9.55 -5.88 7.91
N PHE A 43 -9.06 -5.63 6.69
CA PHE A 43 -8.82 -6.66 5.69
C PHE A 43 -7.98 -7.85 6.23
N PRO A 44 -6.90 -7.65 7.00
CA PRO A 44 -6.16 -8.77 7.57
C PRO A 44 -6.95 -9.64 8.54
N ALA A 45 -7.87 -9.04 9.30
CA ALA A 45 -8.74 -9.78 10.20
C ALA A 45 -9.81 -10.58 9.43
N LEU A 46 -10.32 -10.02 8.32
CA LEU A 46 -11.27 -10.70 7.44
C LEU A 46 -10.64 -11.92 6.76
N LEU A 47 -9.41 -11.80 6.25
CA LEU A 47 -8.69 -12.95 5.68
C LEU A 47 -8.52 -14.08 6.68
N ARG A 48 -8.13 -13.75 7.91
CA ARG A 48 -8.00 -14.74 8.99
C ARG A 48 -9.32 -15.43 9.29
N ARG A 49 -10.42 -14.66 9.35
CA ARG A 49 -11.74 -15.20 9.69
C ARG A 49 -12.31 -16.11 8.60
N ASN A 50 -12.12 -15.75 7.33
CA ASN A 50 -12.81 -16.40 6.22
C ASN A 50 -11.97 -17.48 5.51
N TYR A 51 -10.64 -17.39 5.59
CA TYR A 51 -9.71 -18.26 4.84
C TYR A 51 -8.66 -18.94 5.73
N ASP A 52 -8.76 -18.81 7.06
CA ASP A 52 -7.75 -19.24 8.05
C ASP A 52 -6.32 -18.77 7.72
N PHE A 53 -6.21 -17.68 6.95
CA PHE A 53 -4.96 -17.12 6.50
C PHE A 53 -4.56 -15.95 7.39
N THR A 54 -3.50 -16.13 8.19
CA THR A 54 -2.98 -15.08 9.06
C THR A 54 -1.92 -14.25 8.35
N LEU A 55 -2.26 -13.01 8.00
CA LEU A 55 -1.27 -12.02 7.56
C LEU A 55 -0.29 -11.68 8.70
N ASP A 56 0.98 -11.49 8.35
CA ASP A 56 2.00 -11.02 9.28
C ASP A 56 1.59 -9.66 9.87
N SER A 57 1.80 -9.49 11.19
CA SER A 57 1.43 -8.24 11.88
C SER A 57 2.19 -7.02 11.37
N TRP A 58 3.37 -7.21 10.76
CA TRP A 58 4.13 -6.18 10.08
C TRP A 58 3.47 -5.75 8.77
N LEU A 59 3.00 -6.69 7.96
CA LEU A 59 2.29 -6.38 6.71
C LEU A 59 0.94 -5.70 6.99
N ALA A 60 0.22 -6.15 8.02
CA ALA A 60 -0.99 -5.47 8.48
C ALA A 60 -0.71 -4.02 8.93
N LEU A 61 0.40 -3.80 9.65
CA LEU A 61 0.84 -2.46 10.04
C LEU A 61 1.16 -1.61 8.80
N TRP A 62 1.88 -2.16 7.83
CA TRP A 62 2.26 -1.46 6.61
C TRP A 62 1.05 -1.03 5.78
N ILE A 63 0.08 -1.93 5.56
CA ILE A 63 -1.20 -1.63 4.92
C ILE A 63 -1.91 -0.49 5.67
N THR A 64 -1.99 -0.61 7.00
CA THR A 64 -2.64 0.40 7.85
C THR A 64 -1.94 1.75 7.73
N THR A 65 -0.62 1.80 7.78
CA THR A 65 0.16 3.03 7.66
C THR A 65 -0.07 3.71 6.31
N ALA A 66 -0.08 2.96 5.20
CA ALA A 66 -0.30 3.52 3.87
C ALA A 66 -1.66 4.22 3.77
N VAL A 67 -2.75 3.52 4.11
CA VAL A 67 -4.11 4.11 4.05
C VAL A 67 -4.32 5.21 5.09
N PHE A 68 -3.65 5.11 6.24
CA PHE A 68 -3.71 6.12 7.30
C PHE A 68 -3.10 7.44 6.83
N LEU A 69 -1.89 7.41 6.29
CA LEU A 69 -1.21 8.61 5.81
C LEU A 69 -1.98 9.29 4.67
N HIS A 70 -2.50 8.50 3.73
CA HIS A 70 -3.31 8.99 2.62
C HIS A 70 -4.59 9.68 3.12
N THR A 71 -5.28 9.08 4.11
CA THR A 71 -6.48 9.68 4.72
C THR A 71 -6.18 11.00 5.41
N LEU A 72 -5.06 11.10 6.14
CA LEU A 72 -4.64 12.37 6.75
C LEU A 72 -4.29 13.41 5.69
N GLY A 73 -3.68 12.98 4.58
CA GLY A 73 -3.44 13.79 3.38
C GLY A 73 -4.74 14.44 2.89
N SER A 74 -5.74 13.61 2.59
CA SER A 74 -7.05 14.07 2.12
C SER A 74 -7.81 14.92 3.13
N ALA A 75 -7.57 14.72 4.43
CA ALA A 75 -8.16 15.53 5.49
C ALA A 75 -7.53 16.92 5.65
N GLY A 76 -6.47 17.22 4.89
CA GLY A 76 -5.90 18.57 4.77
C GLY A 76 -4.39 18.61 4.68
N LEU A 77 -3.66 17.54 5.01
CA LEU A 77 -2.20 17.59 5.02
C LEU A 77 -1.58 17.74 3.63
N TYR A 78 -2.28 17.32 2.56
CA TYR A 78 -1.84 17.60 1.19
C TYR A 78 -1.75 19.10 0.89
N GLY A 79 -2.63 19.91 1.47
CA GLY A 79 -2.60 21.37 1.29
C GLY A 79 -1.73 22.11 2.31
N GLN A 80 -1.17 21.44 3.32
CA GLN A 80 -0.43 22.06 4.43
C GLN A 80 1.05 21.69 4.46
N ILE A 81 1.41 20.54 3.92
CA ILE A 81 2.77 20.00 3.99
C ILE A 81 3.17 19.52 2.60
N ASP A 82 4.02 20.31 1.93
CA ASP A 82 4.38 20.11 0.50
C ASP A 82 4.94 18.72 0.17
N TRP A 83 5.58 18.03 1.12
CA TRP A 83 6.16 16.71 0.90
C TRP A 83 5.26 15.55 1.36
N TRP A 84 4.09 15.85 1.94
CA TRP A 84 3.18 14.83 2.46
C TRP A 84 2.70 13.91 1.35
N ASP A 85 2.40 14.51 0.20
CA ASP A 85 2.00 13.78 -0.99
C ASP A 85 3.07 12.76 -1.43
N HIS A 86 4.29 13.24 -1.62
CA HIS A 86 5.44 12.40 -1.93
C HIS A 86 5.66 11.24 -0.94
N LEU A 87 5.45 11.48 0.37
CA LEU A 87 5.52 10.44 1.40
C LEU A 87 4.45 9.37 1.18
N THR A 88 3.21 9.79 0.92
CA THR A 88 2.10 8.86 0.70
C THR A 88 2.33 8.02 -0.55
N HIS A 89 2.78 8.62 -1.65
CA HIS A 89 3.10 7.90 -2.89
C HIS A 89 4.26 6.91 -2.69
N ALA A 90 5.38 7.35 -2.10
CA ALA A 90 6.50 6.45 -1.81
C ALA A 90 6.11 5.29 -0.88
N THR A 91 5.27 5.55 0.14
CA THR A 91 4.81 4.52 1.08
C THR A 91 3.87 3.52 0.40
N SER A 92 2.91 3.99 -0.40
CA SER A 92 1.99 3.15 -1.16
C SER A 92 2.72 2.32 -2.21
N ALA A 93 3.64 2.93 -2.96
CA ALA A 93 4.51 2.24 -3.91
C ALA A 93 5.33 1.13 -3.25
N SER A 94 5.85 1.39 -2.04
CA SER A 94 6.61 0.38 -1.29
C SER A 94 5.75 -0.82 -0.86
N LEU A 95 4.48 -0.58 -0.51
CA LEU A 95 3.53 -1.64 -0.19
C LEU A 95 3.15 -2.45 -1.43
N VAL A 96 2.85 -1.79 -2.55
CA VAL A 96 2.58 -2.45 -3.85
C VAL A 96 3.78 -3.31 -4.26
N ALA A 97 5.00 -2.80 -4.12
CA ALA A 97 6.23 -3.54 -4.39
C ALA A 97 6.32 -4.81 -3.53
N ALA A 98 6.07 -4.70 -2.22
CA ALA A 98 6.12 -5.84 -1.31
C ALA A 98 5.05 -6.90 -1.64
N VAL A 99 3.84 -6.48 -1.97
CA VAL A 99 2.74 -7.37 -2.41
C VAL A 99 3.10 -8.06 -3.73
N GLY A 100 3.57 -7.31 -4.73
CA GLY A 100 4.01 -7.85 -6.01
C GLY A 100 5.15 -8.87 -5.86
N TYR A 101 6.13 -8.57 -4.99
CA TYR A 101 7.21 -9.51 -4.67
C TYR A 101 6.69 -10.79 -4.05
N THR A 102 5.80 -10.67 -3.07
CA THR A 102 5.21 -11.81 -2.38
C THR A 102 4.44 -12.70 -3.36
N ALA A 103 3.65 -12.09 -4.26
CA ALA A 103 2.90 -12.80 -5.29
C ALA A 103 3.82 -13.54 -6.28
N ALA A 104 4.81 -12.86 -6.85
CA ALA A 104 5.76 -13.48 -7.78
C ALA A 104 6.56 -14.61 -7.12
N ARG A 105 6.99 -14.42 -5.87
CA ARG A 105 7.73 -15.46 -5.14
C ARG A 105 6.83 -16.64 -4.78
N ALA A 106 5.56 -16.42 -4.46
CA ALA A 106 4.61 -17.50 -4.26
C ALA A 106 4.43 -18.33 -5.53
N ILE A 107 4.30 -17.69 -6.70
CA ILE A 107 4.19 -18.39 -7.99
C ILE A 107 5.46 -19.21 -8.29
N ASP A 108 6.63 -18.58 -8.18
CA ASP A 108 7.95 -19.22 -8.42
C ASP A 108 8.23 -20.39 -7.47
N LEU A 109 7.67 -20.38 -6.26
CA LEU A 109 7.83 -21.47 -5.28
C LEU A 109 6.81 -22.61 -5.42
N HIS A 110 5.61 -22.35 -5.95
CA HIS A 110 4.53 -23.35 -6.01
C HIS A 110 4.34 -23.94 -7.42
N HIS A 111 5.08 -23.44 -8.42
CA HIS A 111 5.00 -23.94 -9.79
C HIS A 111 6.39 -24.28 -10.32
N ASP A 112 6.72 -25.58 -10.36
CA ASP A 112 8.03 -26.09 -10.81
C ASP A 112 8.41 -25.69 -12.25
N ARG A 113 7.42 -25.29 -13.07
CA ARG A 113 7.63 -24.84 -14.46
C ARG A 113 7.89 -23.33 -14.59
N ILE A 114 7.63 -22.55 -13.55
CA ILE A 114 7.77 -21.10 -13.59
C ILE A 114 8.96 -20.73 -12.70
N HIS A 115 10.08 -20.40 -13.34
CA HIS A 115 11.24 -19.87 -12.64
C HIS A 115 11.48 -18.41 -12.98
N ILE A 116 11.45 -17.53 -11.99
CA ILE A 116 11.77 -16.11 -12.14
C ILE A 116 13.22 -15.90 -11.67
N PRO A 117 14.17 -15.57 -12.58
CA PRO A 117 15.55 -15.33 -12.18
C PRO A 117 15.63 -14.17 -11.18
N ARG A 118 16.41 -14.35 -10.10
CA ARG A 118 16.63 -13.31 -9.06
C ARG A 118 17.02 -11.95 -9.64
N ARG A 119 17.86 -11.93 -10.69
CA ARG A 119 18.27 -10.72 -11.40
C ARG A 119 17.12 -9.97 -12.10
N PHE A 120 16.04 -10.67 -12.42
CA PHE A 120 14.87 -10.12 -13.11
C PHE A 120 13.78 -9.64 -12.13
N PHE A 121 13.81 -10.10 -10.88
CA PHE A 121 12.85 -9.67 -9.85
C PHE A 121 12.85 -8.15 -9.68
N PHE A 122 14.02 -7.50 -9.72
CA PHE A 122 14.11 -6.04 -9.68
C PHE A 122 13.24 -5.38 -10.76
N VAL A 123 13.41 -5.80 -12.02
CA VAL A 123 12.68 -5.25 -13.16
C VAL A 123 11.18 -5.55 -13.04
N TYR A 124 10.83 -6.77 -12.66
CA TYR A 124 9.44 -7.16 -12.42
C TYR A 124 8.76 -6.25 -11.39
N ILE A 125 9.39 -6.03 -10.23
CA ILE A 125 8.83 -5.17 -9.18
C ILE A 125 8.70 -3.73 -9.65
N PHE A 126 9.73 -3.23 -10.32
CA PHE A 126 9.72 -1.86 -10.85
C PHE A 126 8.55 -1.67 -11.83
N VAL A 127 8.35 -2.59 -12.77
CA VAL A 127 7.22 -2.56 -13.72
C VAL A 127 5.87 -2.68 -13.01
N ILE A 128 5.73 -3.57 -12.02
CA ILE A 128 4.48 -3.72 -11.28
C ILE A 128 4.11 -2.42 -10.55
N VAL A 129 5.06 -1.79 -9.87
CA VAL A 129 4.80 -0.54 -9.15
C VAL A 129 4.44 0.59 -10.11
N LEU A 130 5.19 0.74 -11.20
CA LEU A 130 4.86 1.76 -12.21
C LEU A 130 3.50 1.53 -12.86
N SER A 131 3.16 0.28 -13.17
CA SER A 131 1.85 -0.06 -13.73
C SER A 131 0.72 0.29 -12.76
N PHE A 132 0.91 0.01 -11.47
CA PHE A 132 -0.05 0.39 -10.43
C PHE A 132 -0.15 1.91 -10.28
N GLY A 133 0.97 2.63 -10.37
CA GLY A 133 0.99 4.09 -10.38
C GLY A 133 0.17 4.65 -11.53
N VAL A 134 0.37 4.16 -12.76
CA VAL A 134 -0.43 4.58 -13.92
C VAL A 134 -1.91 4.27 -13.73
N VAL A 135 -2.25 3.09 -13.22
CA VAL A 135 -3.65 2.72 -12.94
C VAL A 135 -4.26 3.64 -11.88
N TRP A 136 -3.47 4.08 -10.90
CA TRP A 136 -3.91 5.02 -9.87
C TRP A 136 -4.25 6.40 -10.46
N GLU A 137 -3.36 6.98 -11.26
CA GLU A 137 -3.61 8.26 -11.95
C GLU A 137 -4.86 8.20 -12.83
N LEU A 138 -5.04 7.10 -13.56
CA LEU A 138 -6.22 6.90 -14.40
C LEU A 138 -7.50 6.74 -13.56
N PHE A 139 -7.40 6.17 -12.37
CA PHE A 139 -8.52 6.05 -11.44
C PHE A 139 -8.92 7.43 -10.91
N GLU A 140 -7.97 8.27 -10.52
CA GLU A 140 -8.25 9.65 -10.07
C GLU A 140 -8.84 10.50 -11.18
N PHE A 141 -8.27 10.44 -12.38
CA PHE A 141 -8.84 11.09 -13.56
C PHE A 141 -10.27 10.60 -13.87
N GLY A 142 -10.51 9.29 -13.74
CA GLY A 142 -11.85 8.72 -13.91
C GLY A 142 -12.84 9.20 -12.85
N LEU A 143 -12.40 9.40 -11.61
CA LEU A 143 -13.21 10.00 -10.55
C LEU A 143 -13.55 11.46 -10.86
N ASP A 144 -12.62 12.25 -11.41
CA ASP A 144 -12.92 13.63 -11.82
C ASP A 144 -13.98 13.69 -12.92
N ILE A 145 -13.90 12.80 -13.92
CA ILE A 145 -14.96 12.69 -14.94
C ILE A 145 -16.31 12.35 -14.30
N ALA A 146 -16.33 11.43 -13.34
CA ALA A 146 -17.55 11.06 -12.63
C ALA A 146 -18.08 12.21 -11.76
N ALA A 147 -17.20 12.98 -11.13
CA ALA A 147 -17.53 14.17 -10.36
C ALA A 147 -18.22 15.21 -11.26
N ASP A 148 -17.63 15.51 -12.42
CA ASP A 148 -18.16 16.47 -13.39
C ASP A 148 -19.52 16.03 -13.95
N ALA A 149 -19.69 14.73 -14.21
CA ALA A 149 -20.93 14.19 -14.75
C ALA A 149 -22.08 14.13 -13.73
N THR A 150 -21.78 13.96 -12.44
CA THR A 150 -22.78 13.70 -11.40
C THR A 150 -22.98 14.87 -10.42
N GLY A 151 -22.05 15.82 -10.38
CA GLY A 151 -21.96 16.86 -9.35
C GLY A 151 -21.60 16.34 -7.95
N MET A 152 -21.27 15.05 -7.80
CA MET A 152 -20.90 14.48 -6.51
C MET A 152 -19.43 14.79 -6.19
N THR A 153 -19.15 15.07 -4.93
CA THR A 153 -17.77 15.20 -4.44
C THR A 153 -17.13 13.82 -4.37
N MET A 154 -16.09 13.60 -5.17
CA MET A 154 -15.34 12.34 -5.17
C MET A 154 -14.29 12.29 -4.04
N PRO A 155 -13.97 11.07 -3.56
CA PRO A 155 -13.01 10.84 -2.49
C PRO A 155 -11.58 11.30 -2.85
N LEU A 156 -11.22 11.17 -4.13
CA LEU A 156 -9.92 11.52 -4.69
C LEU A 156 -10.14 12.35 -5.96
N ALA A 157 -9.10 13.04 -6.41
CA ALA A 157 -9.11 13.89 -7.59
C ALA A 157 -7.70 13.99 -8.17
N GLN A 158 -7.60 14.18 -9.47
CA GLN A 158 -6.35 14.42 -10.18
C GLN A 158 -5.95 15.91 -10.03
N HIS A 159 -4.67 16.20 -9.75
CA HIS A 159 -4.22 17.58 -9.49
C HIS A 159 -3.34 18.20 -10.59
N GLY A 160 -3.53 17.78 -11.84
CA GLY A 160 -2.84 18.30 -13.02
C GLY A 160 -1.57 17.54 -13.40
N LEU A 161 -0.96 17.88 -14.53
CA LEU A 161 0.15 17.10 -15.10
C LEU A 161 1.41 17.09 -14.22
N ASP A 162 1.70 18.22 -13.56
CA ASP A 162 2.88 18.33 -12.70
C ASP A 162 2.82 17.36 -11.51
N ASP A 163 1.60 17.13 -11.00
CA ASP A 163 1.31 16.19 -9.91
C ASP A 163 1.54 14.75 -10.37
N THR A 164 0.87 14.33 -11.45
CA THR A 164 1.04 13.01 -12.08
C THR A 164 2.51 12.66 -12.38
N VAL A 165 3.29 13.63 -12.85
CA VAL A 165 4.72 13.42 -13.10
C VAL A 165 5.48 13.20 -11.80
N ARG A 166 5.23 14.01 -10.76
CA ARG A 166 5.85 13.84 -9.44
C ARG A 166 5.46 12.51 -8.82
N ASP A 167 4.20 12.12 -8.91
CA ASP A 167 3.70 10.85 -8.39
C ASP A 167 4.37 9.67 -9.06
N THR A 168 4.50 9.71 -10.37
CA THR A 168 5.25 8.70 -11.12
C THR A 168 6.72 8.64 -10.66
N MET A 169 7.36 9.79 -10.40
CA MET A 169 8.73 9.85 -9.89
C MET A 169 8.86 9.27 -8.47
N PHE A 170 7.96 9.60 -7.54
CA PHE A 170 8.00 9.08 -6.18
C PHE A 170 7.59 7.60 -6.10
N ASN A 171 6.67 7.16 -6.97
CA ASN A 171 6.38 5.75 -7.18
C ASN A 171 7.62 4.98 -7.65
N SER A 172 8.38 5.56 -8.60
CA SER A 172 9.66 4.99 -9.05
C SER A 172 10.68 4.88 -7.91
N LEU A 173 10.79 5.92 -7.08
CA LEU A 173 11.70 5.93 -5.94
C LEU A 173 11.31 4.89 -4.88
N GLY A 174 10.03 4.80 -4.54
CA GLY A 174 9.50 3.77 -3.64
C GLY A 174 9.77 2.35 -4.17
N ALA A 175 9.55 2.12 -5.47
CA ALA A 175 9.87 0.86 -6.14
C ALA A 175 11.36 0.53 -6.04
N LEU A 176 12.24 1.49 -6.31
CA LEU A 176 13.68 1.33 -6.26
C LEU A 176 14.15 0.97 -4.85
N LEU A 177 13.68 1.68 -3.82
CA LEU A 177 14.03 1.44 -2.43
C LEU A 177 13.63 0.03 -2.00
N VAL A 178 12.41 -0.41 -2.31
CA VAL A 178 11.97 -1.77 -1.96
C VAL A 178 12.68 -2.83 -2.79
N ALA A 179 12.96 -2.58 -4.06
CA ALA A 179 13.66 -3.56 -4.89
C ALA A 179 15.11 -3.77 -4.38
N ILE A 180 15.80 -2.69 -3.98
CA ILE A 180 17.11 -2.77 -3.32
C ILE A 180 16.98 -3.50 -1.98
N PHE A 181 16.02 -3.10 -1.13
CA PHE A 181 15.82 -3.70 0.18
C PHE A 181 15.48 -5.20 0.08
N GLY A 182 14.59 -5.58 -0.83
CA GLY A 182 14.20 -6.95 -1.12
C GLY A 182 15.37 -7.80 -1.59
N GLN A 183 16.22 -7.25 -2.47
CA GLN A 183 17.43 -7.92 -2.94
C GLN A 183 18.48 -8.12 -1.84
N VAL A 184 18.57 -7.23 -0.85
CA VAL A 184 19.53 -7.36 0.26
C VAL A 184 18.99 -8.24 1.40
N HIS A 185 17.73 -8.06 1.80
CA HIS A 185 17.19 -8.69 3.01
C HIS A 185 16.43 -10.01 2.76
N LEU A 186 15.68 -10.14 1.66
CA LEU A 186 14.87 -11.34 1.42
C LEU A 186 15.71 -12.48 0.85
N THR A 187 16.80 -12.16 0.15
CA THR A 187 17.81 -13.09 -0.32
C THR A 187 18.42 -13.87 0.86
N GLY A 188 18.79 -13.17 1.93
CA GLY A 188 19.39 -13.78 3.13
C GLY A 188 18.39 -14.48 4.05
N VAL A 189 17.12 -14.06 4.10
CA VAL A 189 16.09 -14.74 4.89
C VAL A 189 15.66 -16.06 4.24
N ALA A 190 15.46 -16.07 2.92
CA ALA A 190 15.10 -17.29 2.20
C ALA A 190 16.22 -18.36 2.24
N GLU A 191 17.49 -17.95 2.17
CA GLU A 191 18.60 -18.90 2.32
C GLU A 191 18.70 -19.47 3.73
N ARG A 192 18.53 -18.65 4.77
CA ARG A 192 18.52 -19.13 6.17
C ARG A 192 17.36 -20.08 6.48
N ILE A 193 16.19 -19.89 5.85
CA ILE A 193 15.06 -20.81 6.00
C ILE A 193 15.35 -22.13 5.27
N ARG A 194 15.93 -22.08 4.06
CA ARG A 194 16.36 -23.27 3.31
C ARG A 194 17.40 -24.07 4.10
N GLU A 195 18.43 -23.41 4.63
CA GLU A 195 19.48 -24.06 5.44
C GLU A 195 18.89 -24.72 6.69
N ARG A 196 17.96 -24.07 7.38
CA ARG A 196 17.30 -24.66 8.56
C ARG A 196 16.41 -25.85 8.24
N LEU A 197 15.67 -25.80 7.13
CA LEU A 197 14.81 -26.91 6.72
C LEU A 197 15.62 -28.12 6.21
N VAL A 198 16.73 -27.87 5.52
CA VAL A 198 17.67 -28.93 5.09
C VAL A 198 18.40 -29.53 6.28
N ALA A 199 18.84 -28.71 7.25
CA ALA A 199 19.52 -29.19 8.46
C ALA A 199 18.62 -29.98 9.44
N THR A 200 17.30 -29.86 9.32
CA THR A 200 16.34 -30.69 10.08
C THR A 200 15.88 -31.94 9.34
N GLY A 201 16.35 -32.14 8.10
CA GLY A 201 16.03 -33.30 7.26
C GLY A 201 17.14 -34.38 7.19
N GLU A 202 18.27 -34.15 7.87
CA GLU A 202 19.30 -35.16 8.19
C GLU A 202 19.21 -35.53 9.68
#